data_AF-A0A257RN12-F1
#
_entry.id   AF-A0A257RN12-F1
#
_cell.length_a   1.000
_cell.length_b   1.000
_cell.length_c   1.000
_cell.angle_alpha   90.00
_cell.angle_beta   90.00
_cell.angle_gamma   90.00
#
_symmetry.space_group_name_H-M   'P 1'
#
loop_
_entity.id
_entity.type
_entity.pdbx_description
1 polymer ?
#
loop_
_entity_poly.entity_id
_entity_poly.type
_entity_poly.pdbx_seq_one_letter_code
_entity_poly.pdbx_strand_id
1 'polypeptide(L)'
;MSRDRTSRGAARRVVLRVLLVTGGLAVAGAFAASAFWLVRVEYSGAAAATGAVLASPQAVSVNETDATTVTVSWRDSGPPLPGETFEVVRDPGPSQVVICDAAASPCVDAGLTPGTDYTYAVTGVLDNWRSSEDPTSFTALGVTSARPTEATYGTPYALTLSAVGGDGPYTWSLAPGSAPLPDGLVLHGDQVLGTPTATGETAGIVLRATDASGATVDTPSYSVTVDPATLTVTASPTTSDYGAAPTVTPIYSGLKNGDQASVVVTSAPVCTSSVLATTGVGTYPNANTCSGGAATNYTLTDVASSATVDPAPSTP
;
A
#
# COMPACT_ATOMS: atom_id res chain seq x y z
N MET A 1 46.93 51.92 -53.70
CA MET A 1 46.98 51.43 -52.31
C MET A 1 45.92 52.18 -51.51
N SER A 2 44.70 51.63 -51.49
CA SER A 2 43.56 52.16 -50.72
C SER A 2 43.32 51.23 -49.55
N ARG A 3 43.27 51.78 -48.34
CA ARG A 3 43.18 51.06 -47.08
C ARG A 3 41.78 50.48 -46.87
N ASP A 4 41.82 49.24 -46.40
CA ASP A 4 40.75 48.43 -45.84
C ASP A 4 39.92 49.19 -44.79
N ARG A 5 38.59 49.03 -44.85
CA ARG A 5 37.62 49.58 -43.88
C ARG A 5 36.50 48.56 -43.67
N THR A 6 36.79 47.61 -42.78
CA THR A 6 35.88 46.95 -41.82
C THR A 6 34.37 47.14 -42.05
N SER A 7 33.71 46.03 -42.41
CA SER A 7 32.26 45.88 -42.49
C SER A 7 31.60 46.13 -41.13
N ARG A 8 30.76 47.17 -41.05
CA ARG A 8 29.84 47.40 -39.93
C ARG A 8 28.67 46.41 -40.04
N GLY A 9 28.41 45.69 -38.95
CA GLY A 9 27.32 44.74 -38.83
C GLY A 9 25.95 45.33 -39.16
N ALA A 10 25.19 44.61 -39.99
CA ALA A 10 23.79 44.90 -40.24
C ALA A 10 22.98 44.54 -38.99
N ALA A 11 22.56 45.55 -38.23
CA ALA A 11 21.64 45.38 -37.12
C ALA A 11 20.30 44.83 -37.65
N ARG A 12 19.96 43.59 -37.28
CA ARG A 12 18.66 42.96 -37.57
C ARG A 12 17.62 43.60 -36.64
N ARG A 13 16.66 44.35 -37.20
CA ARG A 13 15.54 44.90 -36.44
C ARG A 13 14.43 43.85 -36.34
N VAL A 14 14.07 43.50 -35.11
CA VAL A 14 12.85 42.75 -34.80
C VAL A 14 11.72 43.76 -34.64
N VAL A 15 10.66 43.64 -35.43
CA VAL A 15 9.43 44.44 -35.25
C VAL A 15 8.37 43.52 -34.68
N LEU A 16 8.10 43.66 -33.38
CA LEU A 16 7.00 42.99 -32.71
C LEU A 16 5.73 43.81 -32.93
N ARG A 17 4.71 43.24 -33.57
CA ARG A 17 3.36 43.81 -33.57
C ARG A 17 2.43 42.89 -32.78
N VAL A 18 1.97 43.40 -31.65
CA VAL A 18 1.03 42.74 -30.75
C VAL A 18 -0.38 43.13 -31.19
N LEU A 19 -1.21 42.16 -31.59
CA LEU A 19 -2.62 42.39 -31.90
C LEU A 19 -3.48 41.87 -30.75
N LEU A 20 -4.27 42.75 -30.14
CA LEU A 20 -5.20 42.41 -29.06
C LEU A 20 -6.52 41.93 -29.68
N VAL A 21 -6.94 40.69 -29.43
CA VAL A 21 -8.28 40.21 -29.79
C VAL A 21 -9.03 39.83 -28.52
N THR A 22 -10.04 40.62 -28.15
CA THR A 22 -10.92 40.31 -27.02
C THR A 22 -12.12 39.52 -27.51
N GLY A 23 -12.12 38.21 -27.29
CA GLY A 23 -13.28 37.35 -27.51
C GLY A 23 -14.11 37.22 -26.24
N GLY A 24 -15.33 37.76 -26.24
CA GLY A 24 -16.29 37.55 -25.14
C GLY A 24 -17.25 36.40 -25.47
N LEU A 25 -17.32 35.38 -24.61
CA LEU A 25 -18.43 34.42 -24.59
C LEU A 25 -19.29 34.72 -23.36
N ALA A 26 -20.56 35.07 -23.56
CA ALA A 26 -21.49 35.36 -22.48
C ALA A 26 -22.17 34.06 -22.01
N VAL A 27 -21.85 33.64 -20.79
CA VAL A 27 -22.71 32.74 -20.00
C VAL A 27 -22.92 33.41 -18.64
N ALA A 28 -24.18 33.47 -18.21
CA ALA A 28 -24.64 34.29 -17.11
C ALA A 28 -23.93 33.99 -15.78
N GLY A 29 -23.23 34.99 -15.24
CA GLY A 29 -22.75 35.04 -13.86
C GLY A 29 -21.26 34.72 -13.69
N ALA A 30 -20.47 35.77 -13.42
CA ALA A 30 -19.02 35.81 -13.13
C ALA A 30 -18.06 35.76 -14.34
N PHE A 31 -17.39 36.89 -14.60
CA PHE A 31 -16.37 37.03 -15.64
C PHE A 31 -14.99 36.59 -15.11
N ALA A 32 -14.41 35.55 -15.71
CA ALA A 32 -12.96 35.38 -15.80
C ALA A 32 -12.59 35.50 -17.29
N ALA A 33 -12.03 36.64 -17.68
CA ALA A 33 -11.55 36.85 -19.04
C ALA A 33 -10.17 36.19 -19.19
N SER A 34 -10.11 35.04 -19.84
CA SER A 34 -8.82 34.43 -20.22
C SER A 34 -8.36 35.05 -21.54
N ALA A 35 -7.37 35.93 -21.47
CA ALA A 35 -6.68 36.43 -22.66
C ALA A 35 -5.68 35.37 -23.15
N PHE A 36 -5.85 34.85 -24.37
CA PHE A 36 -4.84 34.02 -25.03
C PHE A 36 -4.05 34.87 -26.04
N TRP A 37 -2.72 34.77 -25.98
CA TRP A 37 -1.81 35.49 -26.88
C TRP A 37 -1.53 34.66 -28.13
N LEU A 38 -1.87 35.18 -29.30
CA LEU A 38 -1.44 34.63 -30.59
C LEU A 38 -0.29 35.50 -31.11
N VAL A 39 0.95 34.98 -31.03
CA VAL A 39 2.13 35.66 -31.59
C VAL A 39 2.32 35.15 -33.01
N ARG A 40 2.09 36.01 -34.02
CA ARG A 40 2.43 35.72 -35.42
C ARG A 40 3.74 36.43 -35.76
N VAL A 41 4.77 35.66 -36.12
CA VAL A 41 6.07 36.17 -36.56
C VAL A 41 6.12 36.07 -38.08
N GLU A 42 6.21 37.20 -38.79
CA GLU A 42 6.39 37.22 -40.25
C GLU A 42 7.81 37.70 -40.61
N TYR A 43 8.49 36.92 -41.44
CA TYR A 43 9.84 37.20 -41.93
C TYR A 43 9.77 37.83 -43.33
N SER A 44 10.36 39.00 -43.53
CA SER A 44 10.56 39.59 -44.86
C SER A 44 12.03 39.47 -45.28
N GLY A 45 12.37 38.42 -46.02
CA GLY A 45 13.66 38.22 -46.66
C GLY A 45 13.56 37.15 -47.74
N ALA A 46 13.84 37.51 -48.99
CA ALA A 46 13.67 36.63 -50.14
C ALA A 46 14.84 35.66 -50.31
N ALA A 47 14.63 34.40 -49.93
CA ALA A 47 15.14 33.19 -50.58
C ALA A 47 14.51 31.98 -49.87
N ALA A 48 13.68 31.24 -50.62
CA ALA A 48 13.11 29.91 -50.33
C ALA A 48 13.24 29.43 -48.87
N ALA A 49 12.23 29.79 -48.08
CA ALA A 49 11.89 29.13 -46.85
C ALA A 49 11.58 27.64 -47.11
N THR A 50 12.54 26.76 -46.85
CA THR A 50 12.20 25.60 -46.00
C THR A 50 12.24 26.12 -44.58
N GLY A 51 11.19 26.86 -44.19
CA GLY A 51 10.99 27.29 -42.81
C GLY A 51 10.66 26.05 -41.99
N ALA A 52 11.68 25.25 -41.68
CA ALA A 52 11.55 24.14 -40.75
C ALA A 52 11.18 24.73 -39.39
N VAL A 53 9.93 24.52 -39.00
CA VAL A 53 9.46 24.81 -37.65
C VAL A 53 9.84 23.60 -36.81
N LEU A 54 10.52 23.83 -35.69
CA LEU A 54 10.73 22.81 -34.68
C LEU A 54 9.35 22.44 -34.12
N ALA A 55 8.85 21.27 -34.51
CA ALA A 55 7.53 20.82 -34.13
C ALA A 55 7.56 20.30 -32.70
N SER A 56 6.49 20.51 -31.94
CA SER A 56 6.41 19.92 -30.60
C SER A 56 6.33 18.39 -30.71
N PRO A 57 7.06 17.65 -29.85
CA PRO A 57 6.90 16.21 -29.77
C PRO A 57 5.45 15.90 -29.37
N GLN A 58 4.83 14.94 -30.06
CA GLN A 58 3.42 14.57 -29.87
C GLN A 58 3.24 13.22 -29.17
N ALA A 59 2.06 13.00 -28.61
CA ALA A 59 1.64 11.71 -28.07
C ALA A 59 2.65 11.16 -27.05
N VAL A 60 3.07 12.02 -26.13
CA VAL A 60 3.91 11.62 -25.00
C VAL A 60 3.14 10.57 -24.19
N SER A 61 3.77 9.42 -23.96
CA SER A 61 3.21 8.32 -23.18
C SER A 61 4.25 7.80 -22.19
N VAL A 62 3.82 7.54 -20.98
CA VAL A 62 4.65 6.94 -19.93
C VAL A 62 4.13 5.53 -19.68
N ASN A 63 4.93 4.53 -20.02
CA ASN A 63 4.57 3.13 -19.83
C ASN A 63 5.39 2.56 -18.68
N GLU A 64 4.72 2.00 -17.69
CA GLU A 64 5.38 1.36 -16.56
C GLU A 64 6.03 0.05 -17.00
N THR A 65 7.30 -0.12 -16.65
CA THR A 65 8.02 -1.39 -16.85
C THR A 65 8.04 -2.18 -15.55
N ASP A 66 8.26 -1.48 -14.44
CA ASP A 66 8.07 -1.94 -13.06
C ASP A 66 7.80 -0.72 -12.15
N ALA A 67 7.49 -0.98 -10.88
CA ALA A 67 7.16 0.03 -9.87
C ALA A 67 8.19 1.17 -9.69
N THR A 68 9.40 0.99 -10.20
CA THR A 68 10.53 1.91 -10.07
C THR A 68 11.05 2.42 -11.41
N THR A 69 10.51 1.92 -12.53
CA THR A 69 11.05 2.14 -13.87
C THR A 69 9.94 2.36 -14.88
N VAL A 70 10.02 3.46 -15.62
CA VAL A 70 9.10 3.78 -16.72
C VAL A 70 9.87 4.01 -18.01
N THR A 71 9.18 3.79 -19.12
CA THR A 71 9.63 4.19 -20.45
C THR A 71 8.78 5.35 -20.94
N VAL A 72 9.40 6.52 -21.10
CA VAL A 72 8.79 7.72 -21.69
C VAL A 72 9.00 7.67 -23.19
N SER A 73 7.89 7.60 -23.94
CA SER A 73 7.88 7.55 -25.40
C SER A 73 7.16 8.75 -25.97
N TRP A 74 7.54 9.18 -27.17
CA TRP A 74 6.88 10.27 -27.89
C TRP A 74 6.98 10.04 -29.40
N ARG A 75 6.16 10.77 -30.16
CA ARG A 75 6.23 10.84 -31.61
C ARG A 75 6.83 12.17 -32.02
N ASP A 76 7.88 12.11 -32.83
CA ASP A 76 8.35 13.29 -33.55
C ASP A 76 7.35 13.60 -34.68
N SER A 77 6.79 14.80 -34.67
CA SER A 77 5.75 15.25 -35.60
C SER A 77 6.30 16.12 -36.74
N GLY A 78 7.59 16.48 -36.69
CA GLY A 78 8.26 17.28 -37.69
C GLY A 78 8.99 16.43 -38.76
N PRO A 79 9.41 17.05 -39.87
CA PRO A 79 10.45 16.45 -40.71
C PRO A 79 11.76 16.38 -39.90
N PRO A 80 12.58 15.32 -40.04
CA PRO A 80 13.80 15.16 -39.25
C PRO A 80 14.75 16.34 -39.47
N LEU A 81 15.11 17.03 -38.38
CA LEU A 81 16.04 18.15 -38.42
C LEU A 81 17.44 17.74 -37.93
N PRO A 82 18.51 18.00 -38.70
CA PRO A 82 19.86 17.70 -38.25
C PRO A 82 20.22 18.45 -36.96
N GLY A 83 20.61 17.71 -35.91
CA GLY A 83 21.00 18.27 -34.63
C GLY A 83 19.85 18.49 -33.65
N GLU A 84 18.62 18.10 -33.99
CA GLU A 84 17.51 18.06 -33.05
C GLU A 84 17.72 16.99 -31.99
N THR A 85 17.46 17.35 -30.74
CA THR A 85 17.48 16.45 -29.58
C THR A 85 16.24 16.66 -28.75
N PHE A 86 15.90 15.67 -27.92
CA PHE A 86 14.76 15.71 -27.01
C PHE A 86 15.27 15.66 -25.57
N GLU A 87 15.00 16.73 -24.82
CA GLU A 87 15.23 16.79 -23.38
C GLU A 87 13.98 16.25 -22.68
N VAL A 88 14.15 15.19 -21.89
CA VAL A 88 13.07 14.61 -21.08
C VAL A 88 13.31 14.97 -19.63
N VAL A 89 12.32 15.61 -19.01
CA VAL A 89 12.37 16.02 -17.60
C VAL A 89 11.22 15.39 -16.81
N ARG A 90 11.53 14.98 -15.59
CA ARG A 90 10.56 14.61 -14.55
C ARG A 90 10.32 15.81 -13.64
N ASP A 91 9.07 15.96 -13.19
CA ASP A 91 8.56 17.03 -12.32
C ASP A 91 8.93 18.45 -12.80
N PRO A 92 8.52 18.83 -14.03
CA PRO A 92 8.89 20.11 -14.63
C PRO A 92 8.50 21.30 -13.74
N GLY A 93 9.44 22.23 -13.55
CA GLY A 93 9.30 23.34 -12.62
C GLY A 93 10.55 23.51 -11.75
N PRO A 94 10.43 24.03 -10.51
CA PRO A 94 11.57 24.32 -9.64
C PRO A 94 12.31 23.07 -9.14
N SER A 95 11.69 21.89 -9.21
CA SER A 95 12.24 20.62 -8.75
C SER A 95 12.52 19.64 -9.90
N GLN A 96 12.63 20.14 -11.13
CA GLN A 96 12.80 19.28 -12.30
C GLN A 96 14.07 18.43 -12.22
N VAL A 97 13.95 17.19 -12.69
CA VAL A 97 15.06 16.25 -12.85
C VAL A 97 15.20 15.95 -14.34
N VAL A 98 16.36 16.27 -14.92
CA VAL A 98 16.68 15.88 -16.31
C VAL A 98 16.96 14.38 -16.32
N ILE A 99 16.18 13.64 -17.10
CA ILE A 99 16.29 12.19 -17.22
C ILE A 99 17.27 11.83 -18.34
N CYS A 100 17.11 12.44 -19.51
CA CYS A 100 17.93 12.17 -20.67
C CYS A 100 17.92 13.36 -21.65
N ASP A 101 18.98 13.41 -22.46
CA ASP A 101 18.99 14.10 -23.75
C ASP A 101 19.12 13.03 -24.83
N ALA A 102 18.08 12.83 -25.63
CA ALA A 102 18.01 11.74 -26.62
C ALA A 102 17.83 12.25 -28.04
N ALA A 103 18.42 11.54 -29.01
CA ALA A 103 18.22 11.86 -30.43
C ALA A 103 16.86 11.39 -30.97
N ALA A 104 16.19 10.46 -30.26
CA ALA A 104 14.87 9.92 -30.62
C ALA A 104 14.22 9.23 -29.41
N SER A 105 12.93 8.93 -29.52
CA SER A 105 12.18 8.11 -28.54
C SER A 105 12.70 6.67 -28.49
N PRO A 106 12.68 5.98 -27.33
CA PRO A 106 12.23 6.45 -26.01
C PRO A 106 13.37 6.79 -25.04
N CYS A 107 13.02 7.29 -23.86
CA CYS A 107 13.91 7.36 -22.70
C CYS A 107 13.38 6.53 -21.53
N VAL A 108 14.31 5.93 -20.78
CA VAL A 108 14.01 5.18 -19.57
C VAL A 108 14.32 6.05 -18.36
N ASP A 109 13.37 6.13 -17.45
CA ASP A 109 13.55 6.72 -16.14
C ASP A 109 13.46 5.64 -15.07
N ALA A 110 14.41 5.62 -14.14
CA ALA A 110 14.55 4.59 -13.13
C ALA A 110 14.73 5.21 -11.73
N GLY A 111 14.50 4.41 -10.69
CA GLY A 111 14.59 4.86 -9.30
C GLY A 111 13.37 5.68 -8.86
N LEU A 112 12.21 5.44 -9.48
CA LEU A 112 10.95 5.99 -9.01
C LEU A 112 10.57 5.38 -7.67
N THR A 113 9.81 6.14 -6.89
CA THR A 113 9.22 5.70 -5.63
C THR A 113 7.83 5.12 -5.92
N PRO A 114 7.58 3.85 -5.60
CA PRO A 114 6.27 3.22 -5.79
C PRO A 114 5.13 4.03 -5.18
N GLY A 115 3.98 4.09 -5.86
CA GLY A 115 2.77 4.80 -5.39
C GLY A 115 2.87 6.33 -5.41
N THR A 116 3.90 6.88 -6.05
CA THR A 116 4.12 8.33 -6.15
C THR A 116 3.68 8.87 -7.49
N ASP A 117 3.07 10.05 -7.49
CA ASP A 117 2.71 10.79 -8.70
C ASP A 117 3.95 11.49 -9.28
N TYR A 118 4.13 11.33 -10.59
CA TYR A 118 5.17 11.95 -11.38
C TYR A 118 4.56 12.68 -12.57
N THR A 119 5.26 13.71 -13.05
CA THR A 119 4.88 14.41 -14.28
C THR A 119 6.08 14.49 -15.22
N TYR A 120 5.89 14.17 -16.49
CA TYR A 120 6.94 14.18 -17.50
C TYR A 120 6.66 15.20 -18.60
N ALA A 121 7.69 15.96 -18.96
CA ALA A 121 7.67 16.82 -20.13
C ALA A 121 8.78 16.41 -21.09
N VAL A 122 8.46 16.39 -22.39
CA VAL A 122 9.42 16.18 -23.48
C VAL A 122 9.53 17.50 -24.22
N THR A 123 10.76 17.99 -24.37
CA THR A 123 11.06 19.24 -25.08
C THR A 123 11.96 18.94 -26.26
N GLY A 124 11.49 19.21 -27.48
CA GLY A 124 12.35 19.26 -28.66
C GLY A 124 13.26 20.47 -28.57
N VAL A 125 14.56 20.27 -28.80
CA VAL A 125 15.62 21.28 -28.68
C VAL A 125 16.44 21.29 -29.97
N LEU A 126 16.62 22.48 -30.55
CA LEU A 126 17.50 22.71 -31.69
C LEU A 126 18.22 24.05 -31.52
N ASP A 127 19.54 24.04 -31.36
CA ASP A 127 20.34 25.21 -31.00
C ASP A 127 19.78 25.94 -29.76
N ASN A 128 19.14 27.11 -29.97
CA ASN A 128 18.50 27.91 -28.93
C ASN A 128 16.96 27.88 -28.98
N TRP A 129 16.39 27.07 -29.87
CA TRP A 129 14.95 26.88 -30.02
C TRP A 129 14.49 25.69 -29.19
N ARG A 130 13.31 25.83 -28.59
CA ARG A 130 12.66 24.82 -27.76
C ARG A 130 11.18 24.75 -28.10
N SER A 131 10.63 23.55 -28.14
CA SER A 131 9.19 23.31 -28.31
C SER A 131 8.77 22.14 -27.43
N SER A 132 7.60 22.22 -26.79
CA SER A 132 7.13 21.20 -25.86
C SER A 132 5.60 21.10 -25.91
N GLU A 133 5.08 19.92 -25.63
CA GLU A 133 3.65 19.69 -25.36
C GLU A 133 3.33 19.86 -23.87
N ASP A 134 2.04 19.85 -23.54
CA ASP A 134 1.61 19.82 -22.15
C ASP A 134 2.17 18.58 -21.43
N PRO A 135 2.65 18.71 -20.18
CA PRO A 135 3.20 17.59 -19.44
C PRO A 135 2.18 16.47 -19.22
N THR A 136 2.68 15.23 -19.14
CA THR A 136 1.87 14.03 -18.88
C THR A 136 2.10 13.55 -17.45
N SER A 137 1.02 13.35 -16.70
CA SER A 137 1.10 12.83 -15.33
C SER A 137 0.90 11.32 -15.31
N PHE A 138 1.56 10.67 -14.36
CA PHE A 138 1.60 9.23 -14.18
C PHE A 138 1.80 8.91 -12.70
N THR A 139 1.14 7.88 -12.18
CA THR A 139 1.37 7.40 -10.81
C THR A 139 2.06 6.04 -10.89
N ALA A 140 3.25 5.91 -10.31
CA ALA A 140 3.96 4.62 -10.27
C ALA A 140 3.17 3.60 -9.44
N LEU A 141 3.14 2.34 -9.88
CA LEU A 141 2.50 1.25 -9.16
C LEU A 141 3.06 1.14 -7.74
N GLY A 142 2.16 1.07 -6.75
CA GLY A 142 2.54 0.97 -5.35
C GLY A 142 1.48 0.24 -4.53
N VAL A 143 1.92 -0.56 -3.56
CA VAL A 143 1.01 -1.19 -2.58
C VAL A 143 0.62 -0.17 -1.52
N THR A 144 -0.68 -0.01 -1.26
CA THR A 144 -1.24 0.94 -0.29
C THR A 144 -1.91 0.28 0.90
N SER A 145 -2.22 -1.02 0.83
CA SER A 145 -2.89 -1.71 1.93
C SER A 145 -2.06 -1.75 3.20
N ALA A 146 -2.75 -1.68 4.35
CA ALA A 146 -2.20 -2.11 5.62
C ALA A 146 -1.75 -3.57 5.53
N ARG A 147 -0.73 -3.94 6.30
CA ARG A 147 -0.21 -5.31 6.32
C ARG A 147 -0.83 -6.08 7.47
N PRO A 148 -1.02 -7.41 7.33
CA PRO A 148 -1.28 -8.24 8.49
C PRO A 148 -0.09 -8.10 9.43
N THR A 149 -0.33 -7.71 10.68
CA THR A 149 0.70 -7.74 11.73
C THR A 149 0.34 -8.75 12.81
N GLU A 150 -0.96 -8.87 13.12
CA GLU A 150 -1.45 -9.73 14.20
C GLU A 150 -2.73 -10.45 13.78
N ALA A 151 -2.84 -11.72 14.18
CA ALA A 151 -4.05 -12.52 14.12
C ALA A 151 -4.17 -13.32 15.43
N THR A 152 -5.37 -13.82 15.74
CA THR A 152 -5.56 -14.65 16.94
C THR A 152 -5.94 -16.07 16.53
N TYR A 153 -5.37 -17.05 17.20
CA TYR A 153 -5.67 -18.47 16.99
C TYR A 153 -7.18 -18.72 16.91
N GLY A 154 -7.62 -19.41 15.86
CA GLY A 154 -9.01 -19.82 15.70
C GLY A 154 -10.03 -18.68 15.57
N THR A 155 -9.57 -17.44 15.32
CA THR A 155 -10.44 -16.30 15.02
C THR A 155 -10.39 -15.99 13.52
N PRO A 156 -11.53 -15.83 12.83
CA PRO A 156 -11.55 -15.47 11.43
C PRO A 156 -10.79 -14.18 11.15
N TYR A 157 -9.94 -14.21 10.12
CA TYR A 157 -9.13 -13.10 9.65
C TYR A 157 -9.53 -12.77 8.21
N ALA A 158 -9.65 -11.49 7.89
CA ALA A 158 -9.88 -11.01 6.53
C ALA A 158 -9.29 -9.61 6.37
N LEU A 159 -8.28 -9.51 5.50
CA LEU A 159 -7.66 -8.26 5.09
C LEU A 159 -7.81 -8.12 3.58
N THR A 160 -8.28 -6.97 3.13
CA THR A 160 -8.31 -6.62 1.70
C THR A 160 -7.05 -5.83 1.34
N LEU A 161 -6.40 -6.26 0.27
CA LEU A 161 -5.19 -5.69 -0.29
C LEU A 161 -5.57 -4.62 -1.31
N SER A 162 -4.73 -3.60 -1.44
CA SER A 162 -4.95 -2.48 -2.32
C SER A 162 -3.63 -1.96 -2.86
N ALA A 163 -3.66 -1.52 -4.11
CA ALA A 163 -2.56 -0.86 -4.80
C ALA A 163 -3.08 0.42 -5.48
N VAL A 164 -2.16 1.28 -5.91
CA VAL A 164 -2.39 2.52 -6.63
C VAL A 164 -1.37 2.63 -7.76
N GLY A 165 -1.65 3.44 -8.78
CA GLY A 165 -0.76 3.62 -9.92
C GLY A 165 -0.77 2.44 -10.89
N GLY A 166 0.02 2.53 -11.95
CA GLY A 166 -0.01 1.58 -13.07
C GLY A 166 -1.40 1.42 -13.69
N ASP A 167 -1.62 0.28 -14.36
CA ASP A 167 -2.87 -0.03 -15.04
C ASP A 167 -3.74 -1.02 -14.23
N GLY A 168 -4.84 -0.57 -13.64
CA GLY A 168 -5.80 -1.47 -12.98
C GLY A 168 -6.55 -2.38 -13.98
N PRO A 169 -7.07 -3.55 -13.56
CA PRO A 169 -7.12 -4.08 -12.19
C PRO A 169 -5.82 -4.79 -11.75
N TYR A 170 -5.65 -4.95 -10.43
CA TYR A 170 -4.48 -5.59 -9.85
C TYR A 170 -4.73 -7.06 -9.49
N THR A 171 -3.70 -7.89 -9.68
CA THR A 171 -3.64 -9.27 -9.19
C THR A 171 -2.59 -9.41 -8.10
N TRP A 172 -2.82 -10.34 -7.16
CA TRP A 172 -1.95 -10.51 -6.00
C TRP A 172 -1.37 -11.92 -5.93
N SER A 173 -0.10 -12.01 -5.54
CA SER A 173 0.57 -13.27 -5.24
C SER A 173 1.55 -13.11 -4.08
N LEU A 174 2.07 -14.22 -3.55
CA LEU A 174 3.33 -14.17 -2.80
C LEU A 174 4.47 -13.91 -3.80
N ALA A 175 5.42 -13.05 -3.43
CA ALA A 175 6.58 -12.78 -4.26
C ALA A 175 7.52 -14.01 -4.29
N PRO A 176 8.34 -14.19 -5.34
CA PRO A 176 9.39 -15.20 -5.36
C PRO A 176 10.30 -15.08 -4.12
N GLY A 177 10.48 -16.19 -3.40
CA GLY A 177 11.28 -16.22 -2.18
C GLY A 177 10.57 -15.74 -0.91
N SER A 178 9.29 -15.35 -0.99
CA SER A 178 8.46 -15.06 0.19
C SER A 178 8.30 -16.31 1.07
N ALA A 179 8.24 -16.10 2.38
CA ALA A 179 7.68 -17.08 3.31
C ALA A 179 6.20 -17.36 3.00
N PRO A 180 5.66 -18.54 3.37
CA PRO A 180 4.22 -18.80 3.32
C PRO A 180 3.47 -17.91 4.32
N LEU A 181 2.15 -17.81 4.15
CA LEU A 181 1.28 -17.23 5.18
C LEU A 181 1.18 -18.19 6.39
N PRO A 182 0.87 -17.69 7.60
CA PRO A 182 0.61 -18.55 8.76
C PRO A 182 -0.45 -19.61 8.47
N ASP A 183 -0.30 -20.79 9.07
CA ASP A 183 -1.23 -21.91 8.86
C ASP A 183 -2.69 -21.49 9.09
N GLY A 184 -3.55 -21.81 8.11
CA GLY A 184 -4.96 -21.45 8.11
C GLY A 184 -5.29 -20.09 7.48
N LEU A 185 -4.29 -19.27 7.13
CA LEU A 185 -4.45 -18.09 6.28
C LEU A 185 -4.08 -18.39 4.83
N VAL A 186 -4.83 -17.82 3.90
CA VAL A 186 -4.63 -17.96 2.45
C VAL A 186 -4.76 -16.62 1.74
N LEU A 187 -4.01 -16.47 0.66
CA LEU A 187 -4.22 -15.38 -0.29
C LEU A 187 -5.26 -15.84 -1.33
N HIS A 188 -6.38 -15.14 -1.41
CA HIS A 188 -7.46 -15.42 -2.34
C HIS A 188 -7.94 -14.13 -2.99
N GLY A 189 -7.66 -13.97 -4.29
CA GLY A 189 -7.92 -12.71 -4.99
C GLY A 189 -7.08 -11.58 -4.37
N ASP A 190 -7.75 -10.49 -4.02
CA ASP A 190 -7.17 -9.34 -3.31
C ASP A 190 -7.29 -9.46 -1.78
N GLN A 191 -7.53 -10.66 -1.23
CA GLN A 191 -7.73 -10.82 0.21
C GLN A 191 -6.76 -11.83 0.82
N VAL A 192 -6.20 -11.48 1.98
CA VAL A 192 -5.61 -12.45 2.92
C VAL A 192 -6.69 -12.82 3.90
N LEU A 193 -7.18 -14.05 3.84
CA LEU A 193 -8.32 -14.51 4.63
C LEU A 193 -8.11 -15.90 5.21
N GLY A 194 -8.91 -16.26 6.20
CA GLY A 194 -8.92 -17.62 6.75
C GLY A 194 -9.12 -17.62 8.26
N THR A 195 -8.67 -18.68 8.93
CA THR A 195 -8.73 -18.81 10.39
C THR A 195 -7.44 -19.50 10.84
N PRO A 196 -6.56 -18.83 11.60
CA PRO A 196 -5.28 -19.40 11.98
C PRO A 196 -5.42 -20.71 12.77
N THR A 197 -4.55 -21.68 12.47
CA THR A 197 -4.57 -23.03 13.06
C THR A 197 -3.32 -23.36 13.87
N ALA A 198 -2.39 -22.43 14.03
CA ALA A 198 -1.23 -22.54 14.92
C ALA A 198 -0.79 -21.15 15.41
N THR A 199 -0.35 -21.04 16.67
CA THR A 199 0.27 -19.81 17.19
C THR A 199 1.74 -19.71 16.80
N GLY A 200 2.25 -18.49 16.71
CA GLY A 200 3.67 -18.22 16.44
C GLY A 200 3.86 -17.06 15.46
N GLU A 201 5.11 -16.72 15.21
CA GLU A 201 5.48 -15.69 14.25
C GLU A 201 5.92 -16.31 12.93
N THR A 202 5.38 -15.80 11.82
CA THR A 202 5.86 -16.10 10.46
C THR A 202 6.47 -14.84 9.86
N ALA A 203 7.80 -14.81 9.73
CA ALA A 203 8.55 -13.68 9.20
C ALA A 203 9.02 -13.92 7.75
N GLY A 204 9.26 -12.85 7.00
CA GLY A 204 9.75 -12.95 5.63
C GLY A 204 8.66 -12.97 4.57
N ILE A 205 7.44 -12.52 4.91
CA ILE A 205 6.32 -12.51 3.97
C ILE A 205 6.45 -11.27 3.09
N VAL A 206 6.30 -11.49 1.78
CA VAL A 206 6.35 -10.47 0.74
C VAL A 206 5.20 -10.73 -0.21
N LEU A 207 4.28 -9.77 -0.31
CA LEU A 207 3.21 -9.78 -1.29
C LEU A 207 3.65 -9.02 -2.53
N ARG A 208 3.20 -9.52 -3.69
CA ARG A 208 3.40 -8.89 -5.00
C ARG A 208 2.06 -8.45 -5.55
N ALA A 209 1.95 -7.19 -5.94
CA ALA A 209 0.89 -6.70 -6.79
C ALA A 209 1.40 -6.65 -8.24
N THR A 210 0.57 -7.13 -9.16
CA THR A 210 0.82 -7.06 -10.61
C THR A 210 -0.35 -6.35 -11.25
N ASP A 211 -0.07 -5.31 -12.03
CA ASP A 211 -1.07 -4.56 -12.76
C ASP A 211 -1.49 -5.29 -14.06
N ALA A 212 -2.40 -4.69 -14.83
CA ALA A 212 -2.91 -5.25 -16.09
C ALA A 212 -1.87 -5.22 -17.23
N SER A 213 -0.86 -4.35 -17.15
CA SER A 213 0.23 -4.24 -18.12
C SER A 213 1.35 -5.27 -17.87
N GLY A 214 1.39 -5.84 -16.67
CA GLY A 214 2.39 -6.80 -16.21
C GLY A 214 3.48 -6.20 -15.33
N ALA A 215 3.42 -4.90 -15.04
CA ALA A 215 4.30 -4.25 -14.07
C ALA A 215 4.04 -4.80 -12.66
N THR A 216 5.10 -4.96 -11.87
CA THR A 216 5.02 -5.55 -10.54
C THR A 216 5.63 -4.66 -9.47
N VAL A 217 5.03 -4.67 -8.28
CA VAL A 217 5.57 -4.08 -7.06
C VAL A 217 5.52 -5.10 -5.92
N ASP A 218 6.59 -5.17 -5.14
CA ASP A 218 6.66 -5.99 -3.93
C ASP A 218 6.48 -5.12 -2.69
N THR A 219 5.74 -5.61 -1.71
CA THR A 219 5.76 -5.04 -0.36
C THR A 219 7.17 -5.23 0.24
N PRO A 220 7.73 -4.29 1.03
CA PRO A 220 8.78 -4.65 1.97
C PRO A 220 8.44 -5.93 2.78
N SER A 221 9.45 -6.73 3.14
CA SER A 221 9.24 -7.91 3.98
C SER A 221 8.56 -7.56 5.30
N TYR A 222 7.63 -8.40 5.76
CA TYR A 222 6.95 -8.26 7.05
C TYR A 222 6.79 -9.61 7.77
N SER A 223 6.37 -9.54 9.04
CA SER A 223 5.98 -10.71 9.83
C SER A 223 4.52 -10.63 10.27
N VAL A 224 3.93 -11.81 10.48
CA VAL A 224 2.59 -11.98 11.03
C VAL A 224 2.71 -12.83 12.29
N THR A 225 2.22 -12.28 13.40
CA THR A 225 2.14 -13.02 14.67
C THR A 225 0.73 -13.55 14.85
N VAL A 226 0.61 -14.85 15.11
CA VAL A 226 -0.63 -15.48 15.54
C VAL A 226 -0.58 -15.65 17.07
N ASP A 227 -1.33 -14.82 17.77
CA ASP A 227 -1.41 -14.83 19.23
C ASP A 227 -2.29 -15.98 19.72
N PRO A 228 -1.98 -16.54 20.91
CA PRO A 228 -2.84 -17.51 21.56
C PRO A 228 -4.25 -16.96 21.80
N ALA A 229 -5.26 -17.82 21.61
CA ALA A 229 -6.62 -17.49 22.01
C ALA A 229 -6.77 -17.57 23.53
N THR A 230 -7.72 -16.84 24.11
CA THR A 230 -8.03 -17.00 25.53
C THR A 230 -8.86 -18.28 25.76
N LEU A 231 -8.39 -19.14 26.66
CA LEU A 231 -9.17 -20.27 27.19
C LEU A 231 -9.50 -20.01 28.66
N THR A 232 -10.78 -19.87 28.97
CA THR A 232 -11.24 -19.62 30.33
C THR A 232 -11.36 -20.93 31.10
N VAL A 233 -10.74 -20.99 32.27
CA VAL A 233 -10.79 -22.11 33.22
C VAL A 233 -11.64 -21.68 34.41
N THR A 234 -12.85 -22.23 34.51
CA THR A 234 -13.75 -21.96 35.64
C THR A 234 -13.69 -23.12 36.63
N ALA A 235 -13.45 -22.83 37.90
CA ALA A 235 -13.60 -23.84 38.95
C ALA A 235 -15.07 -24.29 39.03
N SER A 236 -15.34 -25.59 39.14
CA SER A 236 -16.71 -26.07 39.29
C SER A 236 -17.35 -25.54 40.59
N PRO A 237 -18.61 -25.06 40.55
CA PRO A 237 -19.34 -24.78 41.78
C PRO A 237 -19.62 -26.10 42.50
N THR A 238 -19.57 -26.09 43.83
CA THR A 238 -19.75 -27.30 44.63
C THR A 238 -20.79 -27.12 45.72
N THR A 239 -21.47 -28.21 46.05
CA THR A 239 -22.32 -28.34 47.23
C THR A 239 -21.91 -29.62 47.96
N SER A 240 -21.69 -29.53 49.27
CA SER A 240 -21.28 -30.67 50.11
C SER A 240 -21.94 -30.60 51.48
N ASP A 241 -22.22 -31.74 52.09
CA ASP A 241 -22.70 -31.76 53.47
C ASP A 241 -21.58 -31.43 54.46
N TYR A 242 -21.94 -30.86 55.62
CA TYR A 242 -21.01 -30.64 56.73
C TYR A 242 -20.31 -31.95 57.12
N GLY A 243 -18.98 -31.92 57.23
CA GLY A 243 -18.14 -33.10 57.46
C GLY A 243 -17.44 -33.63 56.20
N ALA A 244 -17.73 -33.09 55.02
CA ALA A 244 -17.05 -33.45 53.76
C ALA A 244 -16.29 -32.25 53.16
N ALA A 245 -15.18 -32.52 52.48
CA ALA A 245 -14.51 -31.54 51.63
C ALA A 245 -14.98 -31.72 50.17
N PRO A 246 -15.32 -30.65 49.45
CA PRO A 246 -15.76 -30.75 48.06
C PRO A 246 -14.61 -31.14 47.12
N THR A 247 -14.93 -31.87 46.06
CA THR A 247 -13.99 -32.10 44.94
C THR A 247 -14.22 -31.04 43.87
N VAL A 248 -13.19 -30.25 43.57
CA VAL A 248 -13.26 -29.21 42.55
C VAL A 248 -12.57 -29.69 41.28
N THR A 249 -13.29 -29.61 40.16
CA THR A 249 -12.78 -29.89 38.81
C THR A 249 -12.78 -28.62 37.93
N PRO A 250 -11.90 -28.52 36.93
CA PRO A 250 -11.90 -27.42 35.98
C PRO A 250 -12.99 -27.57 34.92
N ILE A 251 -13.62 -26.46 34.54
CA ILE A 251 -14.55 -26.34 33.42
C ILE A 251 -13.95 -25.37 32.41
N TYR A 252 -13.69 -25.85 31.19
CA TYR A 252 -13.08 -25.04 30.13
C TYR A 252 -14.12 -24.43 29.20
N SER A 253 -13.91 -23.19 28.78
CA SER A 253 -14.72 -22.51 27.76
C SER A 253 -13.86 -21.56 26.91
N GLY A 254 -14.28 -21.32 25.67
CA GLY A 254 -13.52 -20.49 24.72
C GLY A 254 -12.65 -21.27 23.72
N LEU A 255 -12.75 -22.62 23.72
CA LEU A 255 -12.13 -23.47 22.69
C LEU A 255 -12.54 -23.00 21.28
N LYS A 256 -11.57 -22.99 20.38
CA LYS A 256 -11.67 -22.59 18.97
C LYS A 256 -11.43 -23.78 18.07
N ASN A 257 -11.69 -23.63 16.76
CA ASN A 257 -11.42 -24.64 15.73
C ASN A 257 -12.00 -26.06 15.98
N GLY A 258 -13.01 -26.18 16.85
CA GLY A 258 -13.56 -27.48 17.25
C GLY A 258 -12.66 -28.27 18.21
N ASP A 259 -11.67 -27.61 18.82
CA ASP A 259 -10.75 -28.22 19.78
C ASP A 259 -11.48 -28.83 20.97
N GLN A 260 -10.87 -29.87 21.53
CA GLN A 260 -11.29 -30.49 22.78
C GLN A 260 -10.26 -30.21 23.87
N ALA A 261 -10.73 -29.81 25.06
CA ALA A 261 -9.86 -29.52 26.20
C ALA A 261 -8.92 -30.67 26.55
N SER A 262 -9.38 -31.93 26.41
CA SER A 262 -8.56 -33.13 26.65
C SER A 262 -7.37 -33.28 25.71
N VAL A 263 -7.34 -32.56 24.59
CA VAL A 263 -6.27 -32.59 23.60
C VAL A 263 -5.36 -31.36 23.74
N VAL A 264 -5.95 -30.18 23.87
CA VAL A 264 -5.18 -28.93 23.86
C VAL A 264 -4.58 -28.57 25.22
N VAL A 265 -5.16 -29.04 26.33
CA VAL A 265 -4.60 -28.84 27.67
C VAL A 265 -3.47 -29.84 27.90
N THR A 266 -2.23 -29.35 27.87
CA THR A 266 -1.02 -30.17 28.01
C THR A 266 -0.62 -30.37 29.47
N SER A 267 -1.06 -29.47 30.35
CA SER A 267 -0.91 -29.59 31.80
C SER A 267 -2.20 -29.11 32.46
N ALA A 268 -2.85 -29.98 33.24
CA ALA A 268 -4.08 -29.63 33.92
C ALA A 268 -3.82 -28.59 35.05
N PRO A 269 -4.72 -27.60 35.22
CA PRO A 269 -4.67 -26.69 36.35
C PRO A 269 -4.95 -27.44 37.65
N VAL A 270 -4.42 -26.92 38.76
CA VAL A 270 -4.72 -27.44 40.09
C VAL A 270 -5.94 -26.69 40.61
N CYS A 271 -7.00 -27.44 40.93
CA CYS A 271 -8.22 -26.87 41.49
C CYS A 271 -8.34 -27.23 42.98
N THR A 272 -8.65 -26.24 43.80
CA THR A 272 -8.77 -26.35 45.24
C THR A 272 -10.02 -25.65 45.74
N SER A 273 -10.44 -26.01 46.96
CA SER A 273 -11.47 -25.30 47.70
C SER A 273 -10.91 -24.80 49.02
N SER A 274 -11.32 -23.61 49.46
CA SER A 274 -11.10 -23.15 50.84
C SER A 274 -12.09 -23.78 51.83
N VAL A 275 -13.13 -24.48 51.36
CA VAL A 275 -14.05 -25.25 52.19
C VAL A 275 -13.40 -26.57 52.61
N LEU A 276 -13.39 -26.83 53.91
CA LEU A 276 -12.89 -28.05 54.55
C LEU A 276 -14.05 -28.82 55.16
N ALA A 277 -13.82 -30.07 55.57
CA ALA A 277 -14.80 -30.87 56.31
C ALA A 277 -15.30 -30.21 57.61
N THR A 278 -14.53 -29.28 58.17
CA THR A 278 -14.86 -28.53 59.40
C THR A 278 -15.49 -27.16 59.13
N THR A 279 -15.61 -26.75 57.88
CA THR A 279 -16.24 -25.48 57.51
C THR A 279 -17.74 -25.55 57.82
N GLY A 280 -18.28 -24.54 58.51
CA GLY A 280 -19.69 -24.51 58.91
C GLY A 280 -20.65 -24.45 57.70
N VAL A 281 -21.94 -24.69 57.97
CA VAL A 281 -23.01 -24.56 56.98
C VAL A 281 -23.07 -23.12 56.44
N GLY A 282 -23.16 -22.97 55.12
CA GLY A 282 -23.24 -21.66 54.47
C GLY A 282 -22.75 -21.65 53.02
N THR A 283 -22.78 -20.48 52.39
CA THR A 283 -22.27 -20.26 51.03
C THR A 283 -21.01 -19.41 51.07
N TYR A 284 -19.98 -19.85 50.35
CA TYR A 284 -18.65 -19.26 50.31
C TYR A 284 -18.33 -18.82 48.87
N PRO A 285 -18.50 -17.53 48.53
CA PRO A 285 -18.15 -17.00 47.22
C PRO A 285 -16.65 -17.14 46.93
N ASN A 286 -16.31 -17.46 45.68
CA ASN A 286 -14.92 -17.62 45.21
C ASN A 286 -14.08 -18.63 46.01
N ALA A 287 -14.73 -19.52 46.77
CA ALA A 287 -14.05 -20.53 47.57
C ALA A 287 -13.39 -21.62 46.73
N ASN A 288 -13.91 -21.88 45.53
CA ASN A 288 -13.32 -22.81 44.58
C ASN A 288 -12.48 -22.03 43.59
N THR A 289 -11.21 -22.41 43.43
CA THR A 289 -10.26 -21.77 42.54
C THR A 289 -9.50 -22.82 41.74
N CYS A 290 -9.20 -22.53 40.48
CA CYS A 290 -8.23 -23.28 39.69
C CYS A 290 -7.08 -22.34 39.35
N SER A 291 -5.86 -22.85 39.30
CA SER A 291 -4.72 -22.07 38.82
C SER A 291 -3.62 -22.94 38.22
N GLY A 292 -2.78 -22.30 37.40
CA GLY A 292 -1.71 -22.95 36.66
C GLY A 292 -2.21 -23.72 35.44
N GLY A 293 -1.50 -24.79 35.08
CA GLY A 293 -1.76 -25.52 33.84
C GLY A 293 -1.20 -24.84 32.60
N ALA A 294 -1.35 -25.50 31.46
CA ALA A 294 -0.90 -25.01 30.16
C ALA A 294 -1.76 -25.62 29.05
N ALA A 295 -1.95 -24.86 27.97
CA ALA A 295 -2.65 -25.33 26.78
C ALA A 295 -1.94 -24.86 25.51
N THR A 296 -1.85 -25.73 24.52
CA THR A 296 -1.28 -25.43 23.20
C THR A 296 -2.18 -24.44 22.47
N ASN A 297 -1.63 -23.35 21.94
CA ASN A 297 -2.34 -22.26 21.24
C ASN A 297 -3.29 -21.40 22.09
N TYR A 298 -3.30 -21.57 23.42
CA TYR A 298 -4.16 -20.78 24.31
C TYR A 298 -3.41 -20.15 25.47
N THR A 299 -3.85 -18.96 25.87
CA THR A 299 -3.54 -18.38 27.18
C THR A 299 -4.68 -18.71 28.14
N LEU A 300 -4.36 -19.34 29.27
CA LEU A 300 -5.36 -19.68 30.29
C LEU A 300 -5.75 -18.45 31.10
N THR A 301 -7.04 -18.33 31.43
CA THR A 301 -7.57 -17.30 32.33
C THR A 301 -8.50 -17.94 33.35
N ASP A 302 -8.14 -17.83 34.63
CA ASP A 302 -8.83 -18.51 35.72
C ASP A 302 -10.03 -17.71 36.26
N VAL A 303 -11.12 -18.41 36.54
CA VAL A 303 -12.35 -17.86 37.12
C VAL A 303 -12.75 -18.71 38.33
N ALA A 304 -12.84 -18.06 39.49
CA ALA A 304 -13.28 -18.69 40.74
C ALA A 304 -14.80 -18.92 40.75
N SER A 305 -15.25 -19.85 41.60
CA SER A 305 -16.68 -20.11 41.82
C SER A 305 -17.01 -20.34 43.29
N SER A 306 -18.31 -20.36 43.61
CA SER A 306 -18.80 -20.54 44.97
C SER A 306 -18.84 -22.01 45.39
N ALA A 307 -18.62 -22.26 46.68
CA ALA A 307 -18.92 -23.52 47.34
C ALA A 307 -20.06 -23.33 48.37
N THR A 308 -20.91 -24.33 48.53
CA THR A 308 -21.99 -24.35 49.54
C THR A 308 -21.81 -25.57 50.45
N VAL A 309 -21.94 -25.35 51.76
CA VAL A 309 -21.98 -26.41 52.77
C VAL A 309 -23.40 -26.53 53.31
N ASP A 310 -24.03 -27.68 53.10
CA ASP A 310 -25.36 -28.02 53.61
C ASP A 310 -25.27 -28.71 54.98
N PRO A 311 -26.35 -28.70 55.80
CA PRO A 311 -26.38 -29.47 57.04
C PRO A 311 -26.17 -30.96 56.80
N ALA A 312 -25.44 -31.63 57.70
CA ALA A 312 -25.26 -33.09 57.62
C ALA A 312 -26.62 -33.82 57.62
N PRO A 313 -26.79 -34.88 56.80
CA PRO A 313 -28.04 -35.63 56.76
C PRO A 313 -28.34 -36.23 58.14
N SER A 314 -29.56 -36.04 58.64
CA SER A 314 -29.98 -36.65 59.91
C SER A 314 -30.13 -38.15 59.71
N THR A 315 -29.29 -38.95 60.36
CA THR A 315 -29.52 -40.39 60.50
C THR A 315 -30.76 -40.63 61.37
N PRO A 316 -31.78 -41.36 60.89
CA PRO A 316 -33.00 -41.64 61.65
C PRO A 316 -32.78 -42.59 62.83
#